data_AF-A0A226F0Z5-F1
#
_entry.id   AF-A0A226F0Z5-F1
#
_cell.length_a   1.000
_cell.length_b   1.000
_cell.length_c   1.000
_cell.angle_alpha   90.00
_cell.angle_beta   90.00
_cell.angle_gamma   90.00
#
_symmetry.space_group_name_H-M   'P 1'
#
loop_
_entity.id
_entity.type
_entity.pdbx_description
1 polymer ?
#
loop_
_entity_poly.entity_id
_entity_poly.type
_entity_poly.pdbx_seq_one_letter_code
_entity_poly.pdbx_strand_id
1 'polypeptide(L)'
;MHSSSALVALILALVVVTSAIPKPRQNAPEDPEPILRVTTCGGFVEASSATIDFQPGGSIRADMRCIWTVRATYDSQRFNLVSSGLSENDGLYVTEYIVIPGAQQKLTTVGQNYTVGTKTVLVTLSVGHAPTFGFSLQFFSSGSSTNHMLSGHAELVGTRGNFSYPNNGIPYQNYEIALFTISPSIPAQPTLRFTAMALESDSLCQYDSVRTFTWFNDQYSQVARICGSTIPPSLTLQGGLGLISFTTDSSITGAGFSFEWE
;
A
#
# COMPACT_ATOMS: atom_id res chain seq x y z
N MET A 1 0.96 17.50 -91.12
CA MET A 1 1.44 18.62 -90.27
C MET A 1 0.92 18.40 -88.87
N HIS A 2 1.80 18.57 -87.88
CA HIS A 2 1.64 18.20 -86.47
C HIS A 2 0.51 18.96 -85.77
N SER A 3 -0.18 18.30 -84.83
CA SER A 3 -0.71 18.94 -83.63
C SER A 3 -0.77 17.90 -82.51
N SER A 4 0.29 17.83 -81.70
CA SER A 4 0.27 17.11 -80.42
C SER A 4 -0.12 18.09 -79.32
N SER A 5 -1.30 17.90 -78.75
CA SER A 5 -1.71 18.58 -77.53
C SER A 5 -1.16 17.81 -76.33
N ALA A 6 -0.22 18.41 -75.59
CA ALA A 6 0.29 17.85 -74.34
C ALA A 6 -0.59 18.31 -73.17
N LEU A 7 -1.27 17.36 -72.52
CA LEU A 7 -1.99 17.60 -71.25
C LEU A 7 -0.95 17.67 -70.12
N VAL A 8 -0.88 18.80 -69.41
CA VAL A 8 -0.07 18.94 -68.19
C VAL A 8 -0.94 18.48 -67.00
N ALA A 9 -0.62 17.33 -66.40
CA ALA A 9 -1.25 16.86 -65.18
C ALA A 9 -0.55 17.49 -63.96
N LEU A 10 -1.27 18.33 -63.23
CA LEU A 10 -0.80 18.94 -61.98
C LEU A 10 -1.03 17.94 -60.83
N ILE A 11 0.03 17.33 -60.32
CA ILE A 11 -0.06 16.43 -59.15
C ILE A 11 0.00 17.29 -57.89
N LEU A 12 -1.14 17.50 -57.23
CA LEU A 12 -1.19 18.04 -55.87
C LEU A 12 -0.79 16.93 -54.88
N ALA A 13 0.41 17.05 -54.29
CA ALA A 13 0.82 16.22 -53.16
C ALA A 13 0.19 16.80 -51.87
N LEU A 14 -0.86 16.15 -51.36
CA LEU A 14 -1.36 16.39 -49.99
C LEU A 14 -0.36 15.82 -48.98
N VAL A 15 0.37 16.70 -48.29
CA VAL A 15 1.19 16.32 -47.14
C VAL A 15 0.25 16.16 -45.93
N VAL A 16 -0.11 14.92 -45.61
CA VAL A 16 -0.82 14.60 -44.37
C VAL A 16 0.20 14.60 -43.24
N VAL A 17 0.23 15.69 -42.46
CA VAL A 17 1.00 15.72 -41.21
C VAL A 17 0.20 14.97 -40.15
N THR A 18 0.54 13.69 -39.94
CA THR A 18 0.03 12.93 -38.80
C THR A 18 0.72 13.44 -37.54
N SER A 19 0.00 14.25 -36.75
CA SER A 19 0.45 14.53 -35.38
C SER A 19 0.32 13.23 -34.58
N ALA A 20 1.46 12.58 -34.33
CA ALA A 20 1.50 11.49 -33.36
C ALA A 20 1.26 12.11 -31.98
N ILE A 21 0.14 11.76 -31.34
CA ILE A 21 -0.07 12.03 -29.92
C ILE A 21 1.13 11.39 -29.18
N PRO A 22 1.90 12.15 -28.39
CA PRO A 22 3.01 11.58 -27.64
C PRO A 22 2.47 10.46 -26.76
N LYS A 23 2.99 9.23 -26.95
CA LYS A 23 2.70 8.16 -25.99
C LYS A 23 3.08 8.67 -24.60
N PRO A 24 2.24 8.47 -23.57
CA PRO A 24 2.63 8.76 -22.20
C PRO A 24 3.99 8.12 -21.95
N ARG A 25 4.95 8.88 -21.41
CA ARG A 25 6.28 8.35 -21.11
C ARG A 25 6.11 7.28 -20.03
N GLN A 26 6.05 6.02 -20.43
CA GLN A 26 5.84 4.88 -19.52
C GLN A 26 6.92 4.78 -18.42
N ASN A 27 8.06 5.48 -18.55
CA ASN A 27 9.21 5.37 -17.66
C ASN A 27 9.77 6.72 -17.15
N ALA A 28 9.05 7.84 -17.28
CA ALA A 28 9.44 9.09 -16.63
C ALA A 28 8.56 9.31 -15.39
N PRO A 29 9.10 9.81 -14.26
CA PRO A 29 8.27 10.31 -13.17
C PRO A 29 7.29 11.34 -13.74
N GLU A 30 6.01 11.17 -13.45
CA GLU A 30 4.99 12.11 -13.94
C GLU A 30 5.16 13.48 -13.31
N ASP A 31 5.53 13.50 -12.03
CA ASP A 31 5.82 14.70 -11.27
C ASP A 31 7.32 15.04 -11.29
N PRO A 32 7.71 16.31 -11.52
CA PRO A 32 9.10 16.73 -11.47
C PRO A 32 9.67 16.73 -10.04
N GLU A 33 8.81 16.91 -9.03
CA GLU A 33 9.12 16.93 -7.61
C GLU A 33 7.96 16.31 -6.81
N PRO A 34 8.20 15.79 -5.60
CA PRO A 34 7.14 15.20 -4.78
C PRO A 34 6.04 16.21 -4.42
N ILE A 35 4.77 15.84 -4.66
CA ILE A 35 3.62 16.76 -4.43
C ILE A 35 3.11 16.75 -2.98
N LEU A 36 3.46 15.72 -2.21
CA LEU A 36 3.05 15.56 -0.81
C LEU A 36 4.28 15.35 0.08
N ARG A 37 4.22 15.88 1.30
CA ARG A 37 5.26 15.68 2.32
C ARG A 37 4.64 15.13 3.60
N VAL A 38 5.14 13.99 4.05
CA VAL A 38 4.66 13.25 5.23
C VAL A 38 5.76 13.27 6.28
N THR A 39 5.43 13.62 7.52
CA THR A 39 6.39 13.70 8.63
C THR A 39 5.96 12.89 9.87
N THR A 40 4.81 12.24 9.79
CA THR A 40 4.22 11.42 10.85
C THR A 40 4.85 10.03 10.89
N CYS A 41 4.84 9.38 12.06
CA CYS A 41 5.14 7.95 12.17
C CYS A 41 3.94 7.14 11.70
N GLY A 42 4.02 6.66 10.47
CA GLY A 42 2.89 6.03 9.79
C GLY A 42 1.88 7.03 9.24
N GLY A 43 0.87 6.52 8.54
CA GLY A 43 -0.08 7.36 7.82
C GLY A 43 -0.57 6.74 6.51
N PHE A 44 -1.81 7.06 6.13
CA PHE A 44 -2.34 6.75 4.81
C PHE A 44 -1.88 7.85 3.86
N VAL A 45 -1.16 7.47 2.80
CA VAL A 45 -0.53 8.40 1.88
C VAL A 45 -1.12 8.19 0.49
N GLU A 46 -2.05 9.05 0.09
CA GLU A 46 -2.70 8.99 -1.22
C GLU A 46 -2.22 10.13 -2.12
N ALA A 47 -1.32 9.84 -3.06
CA ALA A 47 -0.73 10.82 -3.97
C ALA A 47 -0.09 10.18 -5.21
N SER A 48 0.15 10.95 -6.27
CA SER A 48 0.97 10.51 -7.41
C SER A 48 2.46 10.44 -7.06
N SER A 49 2.92 11.30 -6.14
CA SER A 49 4.27 11.30 -5.58
C SER A 49 4.28 11.89 -4.17
N ALA A 50 5.19 11.43 -3.31
CA ALA A 50 5.40 12.03 -2.00
C ALA A 50 6.81 11.83 -1.46
N THR A 51 7.17 12.65 -0.48
CA THR A 51 8.32 12.43 0.42
C THR A 51 7.83 12.06 1.81
N ILE A 52 8.32 10.94 2.34
CA ILE A 52 8.21 10.56 3.75
C ILE A 52 9.50 10.99 4.45
N ASP A 53 9.42 12.11 5.15
CA ASP A 53 10.48 12.72 5.95
C ASP A 53 10.25 12.44 7.43
N PHE A 54 10.61 11.24 7.87
CA PHE A 54 10.47 10.89 9.28
C PHE A 54 11.73 11.27 10.05
N GLN A 55 11.65 12.44 10.71
CA GLN A 55 12.69 13.03 11.57
C GLN A 55 14.12 13.08 10.97
N PRO A 56 14.35 13.58 9.74
CA PRO A 56 15.70 13.66 9.18
C PRO A 56 16.68 14.41 10.11
N GLY A 57 17.78 13.75 10.49
CA GLY A 57 18.76 14.28 11.46
C GLY A 57 18.28 14.34 12.91
N GLY A 58 17.01 14.04 13.18
CA GLY A 58 16.43 13.88 14.51
C GLY A 58 16.56 12.46 15.02
N SER A 59 16.51 12.29 16.34
CA SER A 59 16.64 10.98 16.99
C SER A 59 15.30 10.26 17.07
N ILE A 60 15.27 9.02 16.58
CA ILE A 60 14.18 8.08 16.71
C ILE A 60 14.52 7.11 17.85
N ARG A 61 13.56 6.87 18.75
CA ARG A 61 13.74 5.95 19.88
C ARG A 61 13.87 4.49 19.43
N ALA A 62 14.55 3.68 20.25
CA ALA A 62 14.60 2.24 20.11
C ALA A 62 13.20 1.61 20.04
N ASP A 63 13.09 0.46 19.39
CA ASP A 63 11.87 -0.35 19.26
C ASP A 63 10.69 0.37 18.59
N MET A 64 10.93 1.55 18.00
CA MET A 64 9.90 2.27 17.28
C MET A 64 9.52 1.52 16.01
N ARG A 65 8.21 1.45 15.77
CA ARG A 65 7.62 0.87 14.57
C ARG A 65 6.69 1.90 13.96
N CYS A 66 6.79 2.10 12.65
CA CYS A 66 5.89 2.97 11.90
C CYS A 66 5.47 2.24 10.63
N ILE A 67 4.23 2.44 10.21
CA ILE A 67 3.72 1.88 8.96
C ILE A 67 2.96 2.94 8.17
N TRP A 68 3.38 3.19 6.94
CA TRP A 68 2.66 4.01 5.99
C TRP A 68 2.00 3.11 4.95
N THR A 69 0.69 3.30 4.76
CA THR A 69 -0.03 2.69 3.64
C THR A 69 -0.02 3.69 2.49
N VAL A 70 0.86 3.46 1.52
CA VAL A 70 1.03 4.31 0.35
C VAL A 70 0.11 3.80 -0.76
N ARG A 71 -0.80 4.66 -1.21
CA ARG A 71 -1.69 4.39 -2.34
C ARG A 71 -1.43 5.40 -3.45
N ALA A 72 -0.90 4.93 -4.57
CA ALA A 72 -0.59 5.79 -5.69
C ALA A 72 -1.72 5.89 -6.71
N THR A 73 -1.70 6.99 -7.49
CA THR A 73 -2.58 7.20 -8.65
C THR A 73 -2.37 6.12 -9.71
N TYR A 74 -1.13 5.65 -9.89
CA TYR A 74 -0.75 4.66 -10.89
C TYR A 74 -0.15 3.40 -10.26
N ASP A 75 -0.14 2.31 -11.03
CA ASP A 75 0.23 0.98 -10.55
C ASP A 75 1.73 0.67 -10.53
N SER A 76 2.59 1.53 -11.09
CA SER A 76 4.04 1.42 -10.90
C SER A 76 4.53 2.50 -9.95
N GLN A 77 5.14 2.12 -8.84
CA GLN A 77 5.65 3.02 -7.81
C GLN A 77 7.16 2.84 -7.63
N ARG A 78 7.94 3.87 -7.93
CA ARG A 78 9.39 3.87 -7.72
C ARG A 78 9.74 4.62 -6.44
N PHE A 79 10.26 3.87 -5.47
CA PHE A 79 10.78 4.39 -4.21
C PHE A 79 12.27 4.70 -4.33
N ASN A 80 12.71 5.80 -3.71
CA ASN A 80 14.09 6.23 -3.65
C ASN A 80 14.45 6.70 -2.24
N LEU A 81 15.46 6.07 -1.62
CA LEU A 81 15.98 6.51 -0.32
C LEU A 81 16.93 7.69 -0.53
N VAL A 82 16.50 8.90 -0.13
CA VAL A 82 17.24 10.15 -0.38
C VAL A 82 18.27 10.43 0.72
N SER A 83 17.91 10.14 1.97
CA SER A 83 18.83 10.23 3.10
C SER A 83 18.44 9.22 4.16
N SER A 84 19.42 8.67 4.88
CA SER A 84 19.17 7.73 5.97
C SER A 84 20.20 7.94 7.08
N GLY A 85 19.70 8.10 8.30
CA GLY A 85 20.48 7.97 9.53
C GLY A 85 20.23 6.65 10.27
N LEU A 86 19.61 5.67 9.59
CA LEU A 86 19.31 4.35 10.14
C LEU A 86 20.59 3.52 10.35
N SER A 87 20.63 2.78 11.45
CA SER A 87 21.72 1.87 11.82
C SER A 87 21.54 0.50 11.15
N GLU A 88 22.57 -0.35 11.21
CA GLU A 88 22.59 -1.67 10.56
C GLU A 88 21.43 -2.59 11.00
N ASN A 89 21.05 -2.52 12.28
CA ASN A 89 19.97 -3.31 12.86
C ASN A 89 18.57 -2.72 12.63
N ASP A 90 18.49 -1.52 12.06
CA ASP A 90 17.22 -0.92 11.68
C ASP A 90 16.84 -1.37 10.27
N GLY A 91 15.58 -1.16 9.90
CA GLY A 91 15.16 -1.39 8.53
C GLY A 91 14.00 -0.53 8.09
N LEU A 92 14.08 -0.12 6.84
CA LEU A 92 13.02 0.53 6.09
C LEU A 92 12.60 -0.41 4.97
N TYR A 93 11.41 -0.99 5.10
CA TYR A 93 10.91 -2.05 4.23
C TYR A 93 9.81 -1.51 3.33
N VAL A 94 9.91 -1.79 2.03
CA VAL A 94 8.87 -1.50 1.04
C VAL A 94 8.26 -2.84 0.64
N THR A 95 6.98 -3.03 0.95
CA THR A 95 6.26 -4.30 0.75
C THR A 95 5.10 -4.09 -0.22
N GLU A 96 5.03 -4.91 -1.26
CA GLU A 96 3.90 -4.91 -2.19
C GLU A 96 2.63 -5.37 -1.47
N TYR A 97 1.49 -4.75 -1.77
CA TYR A 97 0.20 -5.18 -1.26
C TYR A 97 -0.86 -5.23 -2.36
N ILE A 98 -1.50 -6.39 -2.49
CA ILE A 98 -2.65 -6.58 -3.40
C ILE A 98 -3.84 -7.06 -2.59
N VAL A 99 -3.69 -8.24 -2.00
CA VAL A 99 -4.67 -8.90 -1.11
C VAL A 99 -3.98 -9.34 0.18
N ILE A 100 -2.72 -9.74 0.09
CA ILE A 100 -1.84 -10.03 1.21
C ILE A 100 -0.51 -9.30 0.97
N PRO A 101 0.30 -9.08 2.03
CA PRO A 101 1.69 -8.64 1.87
C PRO A 101 2.46 -9.60 0.96
N GLY A 102 3.12 -9.05 -0.05
CA GLY A 102 3.82 -9.78 -1.09
C GLY A 102 5.34 -9.62 -1.02
N ALA A 103 5.95 -9.38 -2.17
CA ALA A 103 7.39 -9.13 -2.26
C ALA A 103 7.77 -7.92 -1.40
N GLN A 104 8.95 -7.99 -0.79
CA GLN A 104 9.45 -6.97 0.09
C GLN A 104 10.92 -6.67 -0.20
N GLN A 105 11.30 -5.40 -0.11
CA GLN A 105 12.68 -4.96 -0.17
C GLN A 105 13.05 -4.12 1.06
N LYS A 106 14.13 -4.48 1.74
CA LYS A 106 14.80 -3.62 2.72
C LYS A 106 15.64 -2.59 1.96
N LEU A 107 15.42 -1.30 2.23
CA LEU A 107 16.23 -0.21 1.71
C LEU A 107 17.36 0.09 2.71
N THR A 108 18.60 -0.07 2.27
CA THR A 108 19.79 0.05 3.12
C THR A 108 20.71 1.19 2.69
N THR A 109 20.66 1.56 1.41
CA THR A 109 21.67 2.46 0.82
C THR A 109 21.00 3.71 0.26
N VAL A 110 21.54 4.88 0.57
CA VAL A 110 21.10 6.14 -0.04
C VAL A 110 21.29 6.06 -1.56
N GLY A 111 20.27 6.51 -2.30
CA GLY A 111 20.19 6.40 -3.76
C GLY A 111 19.62 5.07 -4.26
N GLN A 112 19.40 4.08 -3.38
CA GLN A 112 18.75 2.82 -3.76
C GLN A 112 17.34 3.09 -4.29
N ASN A 113 17.07 2.55 -5.48
CA ASN A 113 15.75 2.57 -6.08
C ASN A 113 15.11 1.19 -5.97
N TYR A 114 13.82 1.16 -5.66
CA TYR A 114 13.01 -0.05 -5.71
C TYR A 114 11.66 0.27 -6.35
N THR A 115 11.29 -0.48 -7.37
CA THR A 115 10.03 -0.28 -8.10
C THR A 115 9.08 -1.42 -7.79
N VAL A 116 7.85 -1.06 -7.43
CA VAL A 116 6.76 -1.97 -7.11
C VAL A 116 5.66 -1.82 -8.16
N GLY A 117 5.12 -2.95 -8.64
CA GLY A 117 4.06 -2.99 -9.66
C GLY A 117 2.65 -3.03 -9.10
N THR A 118 2.40 -2.39 -7.96
CA THR A 118 1.08 -2.37 -7.31
C THR A 118 0.69 -0.95 -6.89
N LYS A 119 -0.62 -0.68 -6.82
CA LYS A 119 -1.15 0.62 -6.37
C LYS A 119 -1.05 0.84 -4.87
N THR A 120 -1.03 -0.22 -4.08
CA THR A 120 -0.95 -0.13 -2.61
C THR A 120 0.36 -0.75 -2.15
N VAL A 121 1.13 0.00 -1.37
CA VAL A 121 2.44 -0.40 -0.86
C VAL A 121 2.49 -0.10 0.63
N LEU A 122 3.04 -1.02 1.39
CA LEU A 122 3.30 -0.83 2.81
C LEU A 122 4.76 -0.44 3.00
N VAL A 123 4.99 0.77 3.50
CA VAL A 123 6.31 1.21 3.94
C VAL A 123 6.39 1.00 5.44
N THR A 124 7.33 0.19 5.92
CA THR A 124 7.47 -0.14 7.34
C THR A 124 8.84 0.28 7.85
N LEU A 125 8.88 1.08 8.91
CA LEU A 125 10.07 1.34 9.70
C LEU A 125 10.13 0.35 10.88
N SER A 126 11.25 -0.34 11.02
CA SER A 126 11.59 -1.21 12.14
C SER A 126 12.91 -0.75 12.76
N VAL A 127 12.85 -0.06 13.90
CA VAL A 127 14.05 0.36 14.64
C VAL A 127 14.49 -0.74 15.60
N GLY A 128 15.79 -1.05 15.64
CA GLY A 128 16.35 -2.01 16.58
C GLY A 128 16.26 -1.56 18.04
N HIS A 129 16.93 -2.29 18.92
CA HIS A 129 16.92 -2.05 20.37
C HIS A 129 17.77 -0.86 20.82
N ALA A 130 18.25 -0.03 19.88
CA ALA A 130 19.01 1.19 20.15
C ALA A 130 18.41 2.37 19.39
N PRO A 131 18.47 3.60 19.93
CA PRO A 131 18.05 4.80 19.21
C PRO A 131 18.82 4.98 17.90
N THR A 132 18.17 5.60 16.92
CA THR A 132 18.70 5.83 15.58
C THR A 132 18.36 7.23 15.08
N PHE A 133 18.69 7.58 13.84
CA PHE A 133 18.31 8.85 13.23
C PHE A 133 17.35 8.66 12.05
N GLY A 134 16.57 9.69 11.77
CA GLY A 134 15.55 9.63 10.73
C GLY A 134 16.04 9.57 9.30
N PHE A 135 15.08 9.53 8.38
CA PHE A 135 15.29 9.29 6.96
C PHE A 135 14.37 10.14 6.09
N SER A 136 14.70 10.21 4.80
CA SER A 136 13.88 10.79 3.74
C SER A 136 13.70 9.74 2.64
N LEU A 137 12.47 9.30 2.42
CA LEU A 137 12.10 8.36 1.36
C LEU A 137 11.16 9.05 0.39
N GLN A 138 11.45 9.01 -0.90
CA GLN A 138 10.57 9.53 -1.93
C GLN A 138 9.91 8.41 -2.71
N PHE A 139 8.70 8.64 -3.21
CA PHE A 139 8.11 7.80 -4.25
C PHE A 139 7.50 8.64 -5.38
N PHE A 140 7.52 8.06 -6.57
CA PHE A 140 6.87 8.59 -7.77
C PHE A 140 6.13 7.46 -8.46
N SER A 141 4.89 7.71 -8.88
CA SER A 141 4.10 6.73 -9.61
C SER A 141 3.99 7.03 -11.10
N SER A 142 3.85 5.97 -11.89
CA SER A 142 3.62 6.00 -13.34
C SER A 142 2.87 4.73 -13.76
N GLY A 143 2.51 4.63 -15.05
CA GLY A 143 1.87 3.43 -15.58
C GLY A 143 0.36 3.58 -15.74
N SER A 144 -0.40 2.54 -15.38
CA SER A 144 -1.85 2.52 -15.58
C SER A 144 -2.60 3.00 -14.35
N SER A 145 -3.70 3.70 -14.58
CA SER A 145 -4.60 4.14 -13.52
C SER A 145 -5.66 3.10 -13.15
N THR A 146 -5.44 1.80 -13.44
CA THR A 146 -6.41 0.72 -13.17
C THR A 146 -7.08 0.84 -11.80
N ASN A 147 -8.38 0.55 -11.71
CA ASN A 147 -9.12 0.61 -10.45
C ASN A 147 -8.87 -0.65 -9.62
N HIS A 148 -7.73 -0.69 -8.94
CA HIS A 148 -7.49 -1.58 -7.80
C HIS A 148 -7.63 -0.76 -6.52
N MET A 149 -8.88 -0.42 -6.17
CA MET A 149 -9.18 0.48 -5.05
C MET A 149 -9.52 -0.34 -3.80
N LEU A 150 -8.98 0.08 -2.66
CA LEU A 150 -9.42 -0.44 -1.37
C LEU A 150 -10.87 -0.01 -1.13
N SER A 151 -11.75 -0.97 -0.93
CA SER A 151 -13.16 -0.75 -0.52
C SER A 151 -13.26 -0.15 0.88
N GLY A 152 -12.29 -0.43 1.75
CA GLY A 152 -12.16 0.14 3.09
C GLY A 152 -10.71 0.21 3.54
N HIS A 153 -10.37 1.24 4.29
CA HIS A 153 -9.09 1.34 4.97
C HIS A 153 -9.21 2.11 6.28
N ALA A 154 -8.34 1.82 7.23
CA ALA A 154 -8.23 2.58 8.47
C ALA A 154 -6.85 2.39 9.10
N GLU A 155 -6.42 3.42 9.82
CA GLU A 155 -5.21 3.42 10.61
C GLU A 155 -5.57 3.35 12.09
N LEU A 156 -5.40 2.17 12.66
CA LEU A 156 -5.79 1.87 14.02
C LEU A 156 -4.59 2.14 14.93
N VAL A 157 -4.49 3.41 15.31
CA VAL A 157 -3.42 3.92 16.15
C VAL A 157 -3.77 3.84 17.63
N GLY A 158 -2.73 3.79 18.46
CA GLY A 158 -2.85 3.77 19.92
C GLY A 158 -2.78 2.37 20.52
N THR A 159 -2.68 2.29 21.84
CA THR A 159 -2.48 1.03 22.56
C THR A 159 -3.75 0.21 22.74
N ARG A 160 -4.93 0.82 22.57
CA ARG A 160 -6.20 0.13 22.65
C ARG A 160 -7.26 0.77 21.76
N GLY A 161 -8.26 0.00 21.36
CA GLY A 161 -9.40 0.50 20.62
C GLY A 161 -10.31 -0.60 20.12
N ASN A 162 -11.29 -0.22 19.30
CA ASN A 162 -12.17 -1.15 18.61
C ASN A 162 -12.43 -0.67 17.18
N PHE A 163 -12.80 -1.61 16.32
CA PHE A 163 -13.11 -1.33 14.93
C PHE A 163 -14.12 -2.35 14.40
N SER A 164 -14.99 -1.87 13.50
CA SER A 164 -16.00 -2.68 12.82
C SER A 164 -15.95 -2.40 11.32
N TYR A 165 -16.14 -3.45 10.52
CA TYR A 165 -16.23 -3.33 9.07
C TYR A 165 -17.25 -4.31 8.48
N PRO A 166 -18.17 -3.85 7.60
CA PRO A 166 -18.46 -2.45 7.30
C PRO A 166 -19.03 -1.68 8.49
N ASN A 167 -18.90 -0.35 8.49
CA ASN A 167 -19.36 0.53 9.58
C ASN A 167 -20.60 1.37 9.22
N ASN A 168 -21.19 1.13 8.05
CA ASN A 168 -22.34 1.87 7.52
C ASN A 168 -23.70 1.19 7.78
N GLY A 169 -23.70 0.05 8.50
CA GLY A 169 -24.91 -0.71 8.84
C GLY A 169 -25.47 -1.56 7.69
N ILE A 170 -24.74 -1.69 6.58
CA ILE A 170 -25.11 -2.51 5.42
C ILE A 170 -24.11 -3.67 5.32
N PRO A 171 -24.52 -4.88 4.86
CA PRO A 171 -23.59 -5.95 4.54
C PRO A 171 -22.45 -5.52 3.61
N TYR A 172 -21.30 -6.17 3.75
CA TYR A 172 -20.18 -5.95 2.81
C TYR A 172 -20.59 -6.35 1.39
N GLN A 173 -19.86 -5.84 0.39
CA GLN A 173 -20.09 -6.15 -1.01
C GLN A 173 -19.20 -7.30 -1.48
N ASN A 174 -19.55 -7.87 -2.64
CA ASN A 174 -18.71 -8.82 -3.37
C ASN A 174 -17.47 -8.11 -3.93
N TYR A 175 -16.39 -8.87 -4.13
CA TYR A 175 -15.12 -8.38 -4.68
C TYR A 175 -14.46 -7.23 -3.90
N GLU A 176 -14.72 -7.14 -2.60
CA GLU A 176 -14.10 -6.18 -1.71
C GLU A 176 -12.65 -6.58 -1.41
N ILE A 177 -11.81 -5.55 -1.29
CA ILE A 177 -10.48 -5.64 -0.68
C ILE A 177 -10.40 -4.47 0.29
N ALA A 178 -10.24 -4.75 1.58
CA ALA A 178 -10.07 -3.74 2.61
C ALA A 178 -8.81 -4.02 3.43
N LEU A 179 -8.15 -2.96 3.89
CA LEU A 179 -6.87 -3.03 4.58
C LEU A 179 -6.86 -2.12 5.80
N PHE A 180 -6.67 -2.70 6.97
CA PHE A 180 -6.57 -1.97 8.23
C PHE A 180 -5.19 -2.23 8.85
N THR A 181 -4.51 -1.16 9.26
CA THR A 181 -3.20 -1.26 9.91
C THR A 181 -3.37 -1.03 11.40
N ILE A 182 -2.68 -1.83 12.22
CA ILE A 182 -2.61 -1.63 13.67
C ILE A 182 -1.20 -1.23 14.01
N SER A 183 -1.05 0.00 14.51
CA SER A 183 0.25 0.59 14.81
C SER A 183 0.17 1.34 16.14
N PRO A 184 0.54 0.69 17.25
CA PRO A 184 0.60 1.32 18.56
C PRO A 184 1.49 2.57 18.54
N SER A 185 1.05 3.62 19.23
CA SER A 185 1.80 4.88 19.35
C SER A 185 3.07 4.75 20.21
N ILE A 186 3.21 3.63 20.91
CA ILE A 186 4.37 3.25 21.73
C ILE A 186 4.68 1.76 21.51
N PRO A 187 5.93 1.31 21.73
CA PRO A 187 6.24 -0.13 21.68
C PRO A 187 5.30 -0.93 22.57
N ALA A 188 4.55 -1.85 21.95
CA ALA A 188 3.55 -2.70 22.59
C ALA A 188 3.35 -3.97 21.75
N GLN A 189 2.66 -4.96 22.30
CA GLN A 189 2.30 -6.20 21.60
C GLN A 189 0.79 -6.40 21.71
N PRO A 190 -0.01 -5.68 20.91
CA PRO A 190 -1.45 -5.65 21.08
C PRO A 190 -2.07 -7.04 20.84
N THR A 191 -3.04 -7.40 21.68
CA THR A 191 -3.85 -8.60 21.55
C THR A 191 -5.20 -8.26 20.93
N LEU A 192 -5.47 -8.84 19.77
CA LEU A 192 -6.72 -8.72 19.04
C LEU A 192 -7.76 -9.69 19.57
N ARG A 193 -9.00 -9.21 19.75
CA ARG A 193 -10.15 -10.02 20.13
C ARG A 193 -11.32 -9.67 19.22
N PHE A 194 -11.76 -10.64 18.42
CA PHE A 194 -12.96 -10.47 17.61
C PHE A 194 -14.20 -10.51 18.52
N THR A 195 -15.13 -9.59 18.30
CA THR A 195 -16.36 -9.42 19.08
C THR A 195 -17.61 -9.70 18.26
N ALA A 196 -17.51 -9.64 16.93
CA ALA A 196 -18.55 -10.04 16.00
C ALA A 196 -17.94 -10.63 14.73
N MET A 197 -18.56 -11.67 14.18
CA MET A 197 -18.20 -12.32 12.91
C MET A 197 -19.48 -12.75 12.19
N ALA A 198 -19.63 -12.35 10.94
CA ALA A 198 -20.72 -12.72 10.06
C ALA A 198 -20.24 -12.66 8.61
N LEU A 199 -19.38 -13.61 8.26
CA LEU A 199 -18.83 -13.80 6.90
C LEU A 199 -19.41 -15.08 6.28
N GLU A 200 -19.26 -15.22 4.96
CA GLU A 200 -19.45 -16.51 4.30
C GLU A 200 -18.61 -17.59 4.99
N SER A 201 -19.20 -18.78 5.16
CA SER A 201 -18.55 -19.91 5.82
C SER A 201 -17.93 -20.83 4.80
N ASP A 202 -16.63 -21.08 4.95
CA ASP A 202 -15.91 -22.09 4.20
C ASP A 202 -14.93 -22.82 5.13
N SER A 203 -14.71 -24.10 4.86
CA SER A 203 -13.81 -24.96 5.64
C SER A 203 -12.35 -24.48 5.66
N LEU A 204 -11.91 -23.77 4.62
CA LEU A 204 -10.54 -23.25 4.45
C LEU A 204 -10.51 -21.72 4.35
N CYS A 205 -11.66 -21.07 4.56
CA CYS A 205 -11.87 -19.63 4.39
C CYS A 205 -11.28 -19.10 3.08
N GLN A 206 -11.56 -19.80 1.97
CA GLN A 206 -11.07 -19.44 0.63
C GLN A 206 -11.90 -18.35 -0.05
N TYR A 207 -13.18 -18.25 0.29
CA TYR A 207 -14.07 -17.18 -0.17
C TYR A 207 -13.83 -15.92 0.68
N ASP A 208 -14.84 -15.47 1.43
CA ASP A 208 -14.71 -14.32 2.30
C ASP A 208 -13.82 -14.62 3.50
N SER A 209 -12.80 -13.79 3.72
CA SER A 209 -11.88 -14.02 4.84
C SER A 209 -11.29 -12.73 5.40
N VAL A 210 -11.16 -12.70 6.73
CA VAL A 210 -10.29 -11.78 7.45
C VAL A 210 -8.95 -12.48 7.67
N ARG A 211 -7.86 -11.92 7.13
CA ARG A 211 -6.49 -12.38 7.33
C ARG A 211 -5.75 -11.39 8.21
N THR A 212 -5.20 -11.90 9.30
CA THR A 212 -4.42 -11.11 10.26
C THR A 212 -2.95 -11.44 10.10
N PHE A 213 -2.10 -10.42 10.03
CA PHE A 213 -0.65 -10.54 9.96
C PHE A 213 -0.01 -9.80 11.11
N THR A 214 1.07 -10.36 11.67
CA THR A 214 1.96 -9.67 12.61
C THR A 214 3.27 -9.37 11.92
N TRP A 215 3.88 -8.23 12.26
CA TRP A 215 5.29 -8.03 11.98
C TRP A 215 6.11 -8.99 12.83
N PHE A 216 7.01 -9.75 12.22
CA PHE A 216 7.91 -10.67 12.91
C PHE A 216 9.07 -11.01 11.98
N ASN A 217 10.30 -11.04 12.50
CA ASN A 217 11.53 -11.27 11.71
C ASN A 217 11.56 -10.43 10.42
N ASP A 218 11.29 -9.13 10.57
CA ASP A 218 11.33 -8.15 9.48
C ASP A 218 10.38 -8.42 8.30
N GLN A 219 9.27 -9.11 8.54
CA GLN A 219 8.25 -9.38 7.52
C GLN A 219 6.85 -9.51 8.14
N TYR A 220 5.82 -9.33 7.32
CA TYR A 220 4.45 -9.61 7.74
C TYR A 220 4.13 -11.11 7.62
N SER A 221 3.97 -11.77 8.76
CA SER A 221 3.63 -13.19 8.83
C SER A 221 2.14 -13.37 9.13
N GLN A 222 1.46 -14.21 8.34
CA GLN A 222 0.04 -14.49 8.57
C GLN A 222 -0.13 -15.29 9.87
N VAL A 223 -0.95 -14.77 10.77
CA VAL A 223 -1.27 -15.39 12.07
C VAL A 223 -2.59 -16.14 12.00
N ALA A 224 -3.55 -15.62 11.24
CA ALA A 224 -4.88 -16.23 11.11
C ALA A 224 -5.53 -15.91 9.77
N ARG A 225 -6.41 -16.83 9.33
CA ARG A 225 -7.38 -16.64 8.25
C ARG A 225 -8.72 -17.12 8.80
N ILE A 226 -9.70 -16.23 8.88
CA ILE A 226 -10.94 -16.44 9.63
C ILE A 226 -12.13 -16.08 8.75
N CYS A 227 -13.20 -16.86 8.83
CA CYS A 227 -14.47 -16.68 8.12
C CYS A 227 -15.62 -17.30 8.92
N GLY A 228 -16.84 -17.23 8.38
CA GLY A 228 -18.05 -17.68 9.07
C GLY A 228 -18.46 -16.78 10.24
N SER A 229 -19.22 -17.37 11.18
CA SER A 229 -19.81 -16.66 12.33
C SER A 229 -19.20 -17.01 13.68
N THR A 230 -18.24 -17.93 13.71
CA THR A 230 -17.56 -18.34 14.95
C THR A 230 -16.50 -17.32 15.33
N ILE A 231 -16.53 -16.85 16.58
CA ILE A 231 -15.49 -15.97 17.12
C ILE A 231 -14.19 -16.78 17.31
N PRO A 232 -13.07 -16.40 16.66
CA PRO A 232 -11.80 -17.08 16.82
C PRO A 232 -11.14 -16.77 18.19
N PRO A 233 -10.13 -17.56 18.60
CA PRO A 233 -9.27 -17.20 19.72
C PRO A 233 -8.59 -15.84 19.52
N SER A 234 -8.21 -15.20 20.63
CA SER A 234 -7.46 -13.95 20.60
C SER A 234 -6.10 -14.12 19.93
N LEU A 235 -5.64 -13.09 19.20
CA LEU A 235 -4.40 -13.11 18.44
C LEU A 235 -3.45 -12.02 18.93
N THR A 236 -2.24 -12.36 19.35
CA THR A 236 -1.24 -11.36 19.76
C THR A 236 -0.33 -10.96 18.61
N LEU A 237 -0.21 -9.65 18.38
CA LEU A 237 0.68 -9.06 17.38
C LEU A 237 2.08 -8.87 18.00
N GLN A 238 2.87 -9.94 17.99
CA GLN A 238 4.14 -10.04 18.72
C GLN A 238 5.21 -8.99 18.32
N GLY A 239 5.21 -8.51 17.08
CA GLY A 239 6.14 -7.45 16.65
C GLY A 239 5.56 -6.04 16.74
N GLY A 240 4.42 -5.87 17.40
CA GLY A 240 3.77 -4.59 17.66
C GLY A 240 2.99 -4.00 16.49
N LEU A 241 3.36 -4.33 15.23
CA LEU A 241 2.56 -3.96 14.06
C LEU A 241 1.65 -5.11 13.64
N GLY A 242 0.43 -4.77 13.25
CA GLY A 242 -0.55 -5.69 12.68
C GLY A 242 -1.11 -5.20 11.36
N LEU A 243 -1.49 -6.15 10.49
CA LEU A 243 -2.29 -5.90 9.30
C LEU A 243 -3.53 -6.78 9.33
N ILE A 244 -4.66 -6.21 8.97
CA ILE A 244 -5.91 -6.93 8.79
C ILE A 244 -6.35 -6.69 7.36
N SER A 245 -6.30 -7.76 6.55
CA SER A 245 -6.80 -7.77 5.19
C SER A 245 -8.14 -8.49 5.16
N PHE A 246 -9.16 -7.83 4.62
CA PHE A 246 -10.46 -8.42 4.37
C PHE A 246 -10.69 -8.51 2.88
N THR A 247 -11.07 -9.69 2.39
CA THR A 247 -11.40 -9.91 0.98
C THR A 247 -12.65 -10.72 0.82
N THR A 248 -13.43 -10.42 -0.23
CA THR A 248 -14.65 -11.15 -0.57
C THR A 248 -14.64 -11.68 -2.00
N ASP A 249 -15.47 -12.69 -2.24
CA ASP A 249 -15.59 -13.34 -3.55
C ASP A 249 -16.79 -12.79 -4.36
N SER A 250 -17.26 -13.53 -5.37
CA SER A 250 -18.36 -13.14 -6.24
C SER A 250 -19.77 -13.23 -5.63
N SER A 251 -19.94 -13.78 -4.43
CA SER A 251 -21.25 -14.11 -3.87
C SER A 251 -21.27 -14.12 -2.34
N ILE A 252 -22.47 -14.33 -1.76
CA ILE A 252 -22.76 -14.50 -0.33
C ILE A 252 -22.11 -13.43 0.55
N THR A 253 -22.89 -12.40 0.87
CA THR A 253 -22.44 -11.35 1.78
C THR A 253 -22.98 -11.52 3.18
N GLY A 254 -22.34 -10.84 4.14
CA GLY A 254 -22.72 -10.87 5.54
C GLY A 254 -22.51 -9.52 6.22
N ALA A 255 -22.84 -9.44 7.51
CA ALA A 255 -22.76 -8.19 8.26
C ALA A 255 -21.31 -7.74 8.52
N GLY A 256 -20.31 -8.58 8.24
CA GLY A 256 -18.90 -8.26 8.42
C GLY A 256 -18.36 -8.70 9.78
N PHE A 257 -17.47 -7.90 10.35
CA PHE A 257 -16.77 -8.26 11.58
C PHE A 257 -16.50 -7.05 12.48
N SER A 258 -16.21 -7.34 13.75
CA SER A 258 -15.75 -6.36 14.72
C SER A 258 -14.67 -6.95 15.60
N PHE A 259 -13.70 -6.13 16.00
CA PHE A 259 -12.65 -6.52 16.92
C PHE A 259 -12.22 -5.36 17.81
N GLU A 260 -11.60 -5.71 18.92
CA GLU A 260 -10.90 -4.81 19.82
C GLU A 260 -9.42 -5.20 19.93
N TRP A 261 -8.59 -4.24 20.34
CA TRP A 261 -7.18 -4.47 20.67
C TRP A 261 -6.82 -3.78 21.99
N GLU A 262 -5.88 -4.38 22.71
CA GLU A 262 -5.27 -3.86 23.95
C GLU A 262 -3.84 -4.39 24.16
#